data_AF-A0A4U9W068-F1
#
_entry.id   AF-A0A4U9W068-F1
#
_cell.length_a   1.000
_cell.length_b   1.000
_cell.length_c   1.000
_cell.angle_alpha   90.00
_cell.angle_beta   90.00
_cell.angle_gamma   90.00
#
_symmetry.space_group_name_H-M   'P 1'
#
loop_
_entity.id
_entity.type
_entity.pdbx_description
1 polymer ?
#
loop_
_entity_poly.entity_id
_entity_poly.type
_entity_poly.pdbx_seq_one_letter_code
_entity_poly.pdbx_strand_id
1 'polypeptide(L)' 'MLRKLNQELGMTILLVEHQLPFARHLADRFCLMDKGRSVANGTLGQLDEGLIDTYLTE' A
#
# COMPACT_ATOMS: atom_id res chain seq x y z
N MET A 1 -5.80 14.13 -6.61
CA MET A 1 -5.13 15.27 -5.94
C MET A 1 -3.86 14.85 -5.19
N LEU A 2 -3.91 13.82 -4.32
CA LEU A 2 -2.74 13.36 -3.56
C LEU A 2 -1.52 13.01 -4.45
N ARG A 3 -1.72 12.28 -5.56
CA ARG A 3 -0.65 11.95 -6.50
C ARG A 3 0.02 13.19 -7.11
N LYS A 4 -0.77 14.22 -7.39
CA LYS A 4 -0.30 15.50 -7.95
C LYS A 4 0.57 16.26 -6.95
N LEU A 5 0.18 16.28 -5.66
CA LEU A 5 1.00 16.88 -4.60
C LEU A 5 2.34 16.16 -4.40
N ASN A 6 2.35 14.82 -4.45
CA ASN A 6 3.59 14.04 -4.41
C ASN A 6 4.51 14.40 -5.60
N GLN A 7 3.96 14.42 -6.83
CA GLN A 7 4.73 14.65 -8.04
C GLN A 7 5.20 16.11 -8.22
N GLU A 8 4.40 17.09 -7.81
CA GLU A 8 4.70 18.51 -7.99
C GLU A 8 5.55 19.10 -6.87
N LEU A 9 5.44 18.57 -5.65
CA LEU A 9 6.11 19.12 -4.47
C LEU A 9 7.19 18.17 -3.90
N GLY A 10 7.38 16.98 -4.48
CA GLY A 10 8.36 15.99 -4.00
C GLY A 10 8.05 15.44 -2.61
N MET A 11 6.78 15.50 -2.18
CA MET A 11 6.36 15.17 -0.82
C MET A 11 6.23 13.66 -0.63
N THR A 12 6.83 13.09 0.42
CA THR A 12 6.59 11.70 0.79
C THR A 12 5.19 11.56 1.41
N ILE A 13 4.39 10.61 0.92
CA ILE A 13 3.04 10.33 1.40
C ILE A 13 3.03 8.95 2.06
N LEU A 14 2.60 8.88 3.33
CA LEU A 14 2.24 7.63 3.99
C LEU A 14 0.72 7.47 3.93
N LEU A 15 0.27 6.46 3.21
CA LEU A 15 -1.14 6.11 3.08
C LEU A 15 -1.44 4.89 3.96
N VAL A 16 -2.47 4.98 4.81
CA VAL A 16 -2.97 3.86 5.63
C VAL A 16 -4.42 3.60 5.23
N GLU A 17 -4.69 2.41 4.68
CA GLU A 17 -5.96 2.10 4.04
C GLU A 17 -6.18 0.57 3.94
N HIS A 18 -7.44 0.10 3.94
CA HIS A 18 -7.84 -1.32 3.86
C HIS A 18 -8.32 -1.80 2.45
N GLN A 19 -8.92 -0.93 1.64
CA GLN A 19 -9.23 -1.07 0.22
C GLN A 19 -8.01 -0.99 -0.73
N LEU A 20 -7.45 -2.17 -1.02
CA LEU A 20 -6.41 -2.41 -2.02
C LEU A 20 -6.53 -1.65 -3.36
N PRO A 21 -7.70 -1.53 -4.02
CA PRO A 21 -7.80 -0.83 -5.29
C PRO A 21 -7.34 0.64 -5.21
N PHE A 22 -7.61 1.30 -4.09
CA PHE A 22 -7.20 2.69 -3.88
C PHE A 22 -5.70 2.78 -3.60
N ALA A 23 -5.18 1.92 -2.72
CA ALA A 23 -3.75 1.85 -2.44
C ALA A 23 -2.94 1.56 -3.71
N ARG A 24 -3.43 0.66 -4.58
CA ARG A 24 -2.80 0.33 -5.86
C ARG A 24 -2.73 1.48 -6.85
N HIS A 25 -3.69 2.40 -6.79
CA HIS A 25 -3.72 3.55 -7.69
C HIS A 25 -2.78 4.68 -7.25
N LEU A 26 -2.55 4.83 -5.94
CA LEU A 26 -1.88 6.00 -5.37
C LEU A 26 -0.45 5.73 -4.88
N ALA A 27 -0.16 4.53 -4.37
CA ALA A 27 1.13 4.20 -3.78
C ALA A 27 2.13 3.64 -4.79
N ASP A 28 3.43 3.69 -4.46
CA ASP A 28 4.48 3.00 -5.22
C ASP A 28 4.97 1.73 -4.51
N ARG A 29 4.83 1.71 -3.18
CA ARG A 29 5.29 0.66 -2.27
C ARG A 29 4.21 0.30 -1.27
N PHE A 30 4.27 -0.90 -0.72
CA PHE A 30 3.37 -1.37 0.31
C PHE A 30 4.12 -1.86 1.55
N CYS A 31 3.42 -1.86 2.68
CA CYS A 31 3.79 -2.54 3.92
C CYS A 31 2.50 -3.12 4.51
N LEU A 32 2.38 -4.45 4.54
CA LEU A 32 1.30 -5.15 5.24
C LEU A 32 1.66 -5.27 6.71
N MET A 33 0.70 -4.95 7.56
CA MET A 33 0.81 -5.06 9.01
C MET A 33 -0.25 -6.03 9.53
N ASP A 34 0.18 -7.00 10.33
CA ASP A 34 -0.70 -7.89 11.11
C ASP A 34 -0.23 -7.91 12.57
N LYS A 35 -1.17 -7.76 13.51
CA LYS A 35 -0.92 -7.77 14.97
C LYS A 35 0.28 -6.90 15.38
N GLY A 36 0.40 -5.72 14.78
CA GLY A 36 1.47 -4.76 15.07
C GLY A 36 2.85 -5.11 14.50
N ARG A 37 2.94 -6.08 13.59
CA ARG A 37 4.19 -6.48 12.92
C ARG A 37 4.09 -6.33 11.41
N SER A 38 5.17 -5.91 10.77
CA SER A 38 5.27 -5.94 9.31
C SER A 38 5.42 -7.39 8.85
N VAL A 39 4.46 -7.89 8.09
CA VAL A 39 4.42 -9.28 7.60
C VAL A 39 4.87 -9.40 6.14
N ALA A 40 4.69 -8.35 5.35
CA ALA A 40 5.20 -8.26 3.98
C ALA A 40 5.41 -6.80 3.59
N ASN A 41 6.41 -6.52 2.76
CA ASN A 41 6.64 -5.18 2.19
C ASN A 41 7.38 -5.30 0.85
N GLY A 42 7.21 -4.30 0.00
CA GLY A 42 7.78 -4.33 -1.35
C GLY A 42 7.27 -3.21 -2.25
N THR A 43 7.57 -3.33 -3.55
CA THR A 43 6.88 -2.53 -4.57
C THR A 43 5.47 -3.07 -4.76
N LEU A 44 4.53 -2.23 -5.21
CA LEU A 44 3.17 -2.72 -5.49
C LEU A 44 3.12 -3.84 -6.53
N GLY A 45 4.10 -3.95 -7.42
CA GLY A 45 4.20 -5.06 -8.37
C GLY A 45 4.49 -6.41 -7.72
N GLN A 46 4.98 -6.43 -6.47
CA GLN A 46 5.22 -7.64 -5.68
C GLN A 46 4.02 -8.01 -4.80
N LEU A 47 2.95 -7.19 -4.80
CA LEU A 47 1.73 -7.46 -4.05
C LEU A 47 0.83 -8.40 -4.87
N ASP A 48 0.92 -9.70 -4.59
CA ASP A 48 0.10 -10.73 -5.23
C ASP A 48 -1.21 -11.02 -4.49
N GLU A 49 -2.10 -11.78 -5.14
CA GLU A 49 -3.40 -12.18 -4.57
C GLU A 49 -3.26 -13.09 -3.35
N GLY A 50 -2.22 -13.93 -3.28
CA GLY A 50 -2.00 -14.82 -2.13
C GLY A 50 -1.71 -14.06 -0.84
N LEU A 51 -0.90 -12.99 -0.91
CA LEU A 51 -0.65 -12.09 0.21
C LEU A 51 -1.90 -11.32 0.63
N ILE A 52 -2.73 -10.91 -0.33
CA ILE A 52 -3.99 -10.24 -0.07
C ILE A 52 -4.93 -11.18 0.69
N ASP A 53 -5.13 -12.39 0.17
CA ASP A 53 -6.06 -13.36 0.74
C ASP A 53 -5.66 -13.79 2.16
N THR A 54 -4.35 -13.84 2.43
CA THR A 54 -3.83 -14.27 3.73
C THR A 54 -3.98 -13.21 4.82
N TYR A 55 -3.96 -11.92 4.47
CA TYR A 55 -3.81 -10.83 5.44
C TYR A 55 -4.89 -9.75 5.39
N LEU A 56 -5.69 -9.68 4.33
CA LEU A 56 -6.66 -8.61 4.11
C LEU A 56 -8.10 -9.12 3.91
N THR A 57 -8.29 -10.43 3.94
CA THR A 57 -9.62 -11.07 3.88
C THR A 57 -10.08 -11.41 5.30
N GLU A 58 -11.16 -10.75 5.74
CA GLU A 58 -11.99 -11.20 6.87
C GLU A 58 -13.05 -12.18 6.36
#